data_AF-A0A924IY25-F1
#
_entry.id   AF-A0A924IY25-F1
#
_cell.length_a   1.000
_cell.length_b   1.000
_cell.length_c   1.000
_cell.angle_alpha   90.00
_cell.angle_beta   90.00
_cell.angle_gamma   90.00
#
_symmetry.space_group_name_H-M   'P 1'
#
loop_
_entity.id
_entity.type
_entity.pdbx_description
1 polymer ?
#
loop_
_entity_poly.entity_id
_entity_poly.type
_entity_poly.pdbx_seq_one_letter_code
_entity_poly.pdbx_strand_id
1 'polypeptide(L)'
;MLIALPVFSQSVIGWQAPYPVAHKMYGNLHPRIKLDKHNDPMVLWGDENGKAWFARWGGESFAQPVNIGPVSTPVFASSWAGPDLAAHGDSVYITYKELPEEKNHIYVRHSYDGGTNFSAPVMVDKGEEFITRFPVLTADENGNPFISYMKLTKGYDAARYVMAGSPDMGESFLKDTAASILSGNTVCDCSPAAPVVSGNAAVLLYRNNSGGLRNIWGGVSVNGGGSFSKGLQLDSAAYYPATCPASGPHGVIVGDTLYTVYMSGYRENSIIYLTKLSLSTQAIITQPLTGEVTGVVSQNFPRISGNGIAEAIVWTQTVGGNNQVSLSFTDELTKGFPAAYDTVAEGVMINADVAIGGGYIYVVWEDHVTRTVMFRRGVYYRKKAAVENTTIFINQPQKGQKHFSVVMPGIVSCALIDATGGQQELDLSYPKNNDVCKVDLEDMEPGTYTVKLWDKDGRVYTAQLEIK
;
A
#
# COMPACT_ATOMS: atom_id res chain seq x y z
N MET A 1 -27.54 20.28 -31.46
CA MET A 1 -26.84 20.60 -30.20
C MET A 1 -25.92 19.42 -29.89
N LEU A 2 -24.67 19.46 -30.35
CA LEU A 2 -23.68 18.43 -30.01
C LEU A 2 -23.28 18.65 -28.54
N ILE A 3 -23.63 17.71 -27.68
CA ILE A 3 -23.16 17.68 -26.29
C ILE A 3 -21.73 17.11 -26.34
N ALA A 4 -20.74 17.98 -26.22
CA ALA A 4 -19.36 17.57 -25.97
C ALA A 4 -19.28 17.00 -24.56
N LEU A 5 -19.05 15.69 -24.45
CA LEU A 5 -18.71 15.05 -23.19
C LEU A 5 -17.31 15.54 -22.78
N PRO A 6 -17.12 16.08 -21.56
CA PRO A 6 -15.78 16.38 -21.07
C PRO A 6 -15.04 15.05 -20.87
N VAL A 7 -14.02 14.81 -21.69
CA VAL A 7 -13.04 13.76 -21.47
C VAL A 7 -12.18 14.22 -20.30
N PHE A 8 -12.46 13.71 -19.10
CA PHE A 8 -11.55 13.86 -17.98
C PHE A 8 -10.30 13.04 -18.29
N SER A 9 -9.23 13.73 -18.70
CA SER A 9 -7.91 13.12 -18.87
C SER A 9 -7.43 12.67 -17.48
N GLN A 10 -7.53 11.36 -17.24
CA GLN A 10 -6.92 10.69 -16.09
C GLN A 10 -5.43 11.02 -16.04
N SER A 11 -4.89 11.19 -14.83
CA SER A 11 -3.45 11.16 -14.60
C SER A 11 -2.94 9.78 -15.02
N VAL A 12 -2.27 9.71 -16.17
CA VAL A 12 -1.61 8.48 -16.63
C VAL A 12 -0.43 8.22 -15.71
N ILE A 13 -0.42 7.08 -15.03
CA ILE A 13 0.73 6.62 -14.26
C ILE A 13 1.74 6.06 -15.27
N GLY A 14 2.96 6.59 -15.26
CA GLY A 14 4.08 5.98 -15.99
C GLY A 14 4.67 4.86 -15.15
N TRP A 15 4.41 3.61 -15.49
CA TRP A 15 4.95 2.46 -14.78
C TRP A 15 6.26 1.95 -15.35
N GLN A 16 7.24 1.82 -14.46
CA GLN A 16 8.49 1.10 -14.75
C GLN A 16 8.27 -0.41 -14.78
N ALA A 17 9.25 -1.13 -15.35
CA ALA A 17 9.25 -2.58 -15.34
C ALA A 17 9.29 -3.12 -13.89
N PRO A 18 8.51 -4.17 -13.58
CA PRO A 18 8.53 -4.79 -12.27
C PRO A 18 9.80 -5.63 -12.07
N TYR A 19 10.30 -5.71 -10.84
CA TYR A 19 11.45 -6.55 -10.49
C TYR A 19 11.33 -7.05 -9.03
N PRO A 20 12.02 -8.14 -8.66
CA PRO A 20 11.95 -8.68 -7.31
C PRO A 20 12.68 -7.79 -6.30
N VAL A 21 12.10 -7.61 -5.11
CA VAL A 21 12.75 -6.95 -3.97
C VAL A 21 13.99 -7.73 -3.53
N ALA A 22 13.92 -9.06 -3.54
CA ALA A 22 15.02 -9.92 -3.16
C ALA A 22 14.92 -11.31 -3.82
N HIS A 23 15.99 -12.10 -3.71
CA HIS A 23 16.01 -13.49 -4.18
C HIS A 23 14.96 -14.34 -3.44
N LYS A 24 14.34 -15.32 -4.13
CA LYS A 24 13.26 -16.18 -3.60
C LYS A 24 13.55 -16.93 -2.31
N MET A 25 14.83 -17.05 -1.94
CA MET A 25 15.25 -17.67 -0.67
C MET A 25 14.76 -16.91 0.57
N TYR A 26 14.40 -15.64 0.42
CA TYR A 26 13.87 -14.80 1.49
C TYR A 26 12.34 -14.88 1.62
N GLY A 27 11.65 -15.74 0.85
CA GLY A 27 10.18 -15.84 0.88
C GLY A 27 9.47 -14.59 0.37
N ASN A 28 8.14 -14.55 0.55
CA ASN A 28 7.29 -13.54 -0.06
C ASN A 28 5.97 -13.25 0.69
N LEU A 29 5.81 -13.75 1.93
CA LEU A 29 4.53 -13.69 2.62
C LEU A 29 4.27 -12.29 3.16
N HIS A 30 3.07 -11.75 2.92
CA HIS A 30 2.58 -10.52 3.54
C HIS A 30 3.49 -9.28 3.38
N PRO A 31 3.82 -8.87 2.14
CA PRO A 31 4.68 -7.71 1.95
C PRO A 31 4.01 -6.41 2.42
N ARG A 32 4.81 -5.53 3.00
CA ARG A 32 4.43 -4.20 3.49
C ARG A 32 5.44 -3.18 3.01
N ILE A 33 4.96 -2.03 2.55
CA ILE A 33 5.82 -0.95 2.05
C ILE A 33 5.51 0.37 2.75
N LYS A 34 6.57 1.06 3.17
CA LYS A 34 6.54 2.44 3.66
C LYS A 34 7.72 3.21 3.07
N LEU A 35 7.69 4.53 3.20
CA LEU A 35 8.76 5.40 2.72
C LEU A 35 9.48 6.03 3.91
N ASP A 36 10.78 6.27 3.76
CA ASP A 36 11.56 7.06 4.70
C ASP A 36 11.39 8.58 4.45
N LYS A 37 12.15 9.42 5.17
CA LYS A 37 12.09 10.89 5.00
C LYS A 37 12.48 11.38 3.59
N HIS A 38 13.21 10.57 2.83
CA HIS A 38 13.66 10.88 1.48
C HIS A 38 12.67 10.40 0.41
N ASN A 39 11.57 9.77 0.82
CA ASN A 39 10.62 9.05 -0.02
C ASN A 39 11.21 7.77 -0.64
N ASP A 40 12.28 7.23 -0.05
CA ASP A 40 12.86 5.98 -0.51
C ASP A 40 12.08 4.79 0.08
N PRO A 41 11.77 3.76 -0.74
CA PRO A 41 10.94 2.65 -0.29
C PRO A 41 11.67 1.71 0.67
N MET A 42 10.94 1.26 1.69
CA MET A 42 11.32 0.22 2.64
C MET A 42 10.27 -0.88 2.62
N VAL A 43 10.70 -2.13 2.53
CA VAL A 43 9.82 -3.28 2.36
C VAL A 43 10.07 -4.29 3.49
N LEU A 44 8.99 -4.75 4.12
CA LEU A 44 8.96 -5.79 5.15
C LEU A 44 8.10 -6.96 4.66
N TRP A 45 8.54 -8.19 4.90
CA TRP A 45 7.75 -9.40 4.60
C TRP A 45 8.16 -10.56 5.50
N GLY A 46 7.36 -11.62 5.54
CA GLY A 46 7.69 -12.87 6.21
C GLY A 46 8.04 -14.00 5.25
N ASP A 47 8.54 -15.11 5.79
CA ASP A 47 8.76 -16.36 5.03
C ASP A 47 8.15 -17.60 5.71
N GLU A 48 8.12 -18.70 4.96
CA GLU A 48 7.58 -19.98 5.41
C GLU A 48 8.42 -20.66 6.51
N ASN A 49 9.64 -20.18 6.76
CA ASN A 49 10.54 -20.67 7.81
C ASN A 49 10.42 -19.83 9.10
N GLY A 50 9.48 -18.91 9.15
CA GLY A 50 9.22 -18.04 10.29
C GLY A 50 10.30 -16.97 10.48
N LYS A 51 10.84 -16.42 9.40
CA LYS A 51 11.66 -15.20 9.43
C LYS A 51 10.84 -14.00 8.98
N ALA A 52 11.25 -12.82 9.46
CA ALA A 52 10.73 -11.53 9.03
C ALA A 52 11.88 -10.74 8.41
N TRP A 53 11.79 -10.43 7.13
CA TRP A 53 12.83 -9.81 6.33
C TRP A 53 12.49 -8.34 6.06
N PHE A 54 13.51 -7.49 6.14
CA PHE A 54 13.40 -6.07 5.86
C PHE A 54 14.47 -5.65 4.87
N ALA A 55 14.10 -4.90 3.84
CA ALA A 55 15.02 -4.34 2.86
C ALA A 55 14.71 -2.87 2.62
N ARG A 56 15.77 -2.09 2.44
CA ARG A 56 15.70 -0.66 2.12
C ARG A 56 16.11 -0.42 0.69
N TRP A 57 15.66 0.68 0.12
CA TRP A 57 16.16 1.15 -1.15
C TRP A 57 17.68 1.40 -1.10
N GLY A 58 18.41 0.81 -2.03
CA GLY A 58 19.85 1.01 -2.22
C GLY A 58 20.17 1.99 -3.35
N GLY A 59 19.16 2.66 -3.91
CA GLY A 59 19.30 3.60 -5.02
C GLY A 59 18.89 3.01 -6.39
N GLU A 60 19.44 1.85 -6.76
CA GLU A 60 19.10 1.13 -8.00
C GLU A 60 18.13 -0.02 -7.77
N SER A 61 18.34 -0.71 -6.67
CA SER A 61 17.64 -1.89 -6.24
C SER A 61 17.60 -1.91 -4.72
N PHE A 62 16.85 -2.84 -4.14
CA PHE A 62 16.84 -3.01 -2.70
C PHE A 62 18.18 -3.57 -2.21
N ALA A 63 18.63 -3.07 -1.06
CA ALA A 63 19.75 -3.63 -0.33
C ALA A 63 19.44 -5.08 0.11
N GLN A 64 20.48 -5.84 0.44
CA GLN A 64 20.31 -7.21 0.93
C GLN A 64 19.37 -7.23 2.16
N PRO A 65 18.36 -8.13 2.19
CA PRO A 65 17.42 -8.17 3.30
C PRO A 65 18.09 -8.55 4.62
N VAL A 66 17.65 -7.92 5.70
CA VAL A 66 18.05 -8.23 7.08
C VAL A 66 16.91 -8.93 7.81
N ASN A 67 17.22 -9.93 8.63
CA ASN A 67 16.21 -10.57 9.47
C ASN A 67 15.93 -9.70 10.70
N ILE A 68 14.68 -9.29 10.85
CA ILE A 68 14.18 -8.47 11.96
C ILE A 68 13.68 -9.34 13.12
N GLY A 69 13.20 -10.55 12.81
CA GLY A 69 12.76 -11.50 13.82
C GLY A 69 13.92 -12.12 14.61
N PRO A 70 13.65 -12.76 15.76
CA PRO A 70 14.68 -13.43 16.55
C PRO A 70 15.32 -14.60 15.78
N VAL A 71 16.50 -15.03 16.24
CA VAL A 71 17.25 -16.11 15.59
C VAL A 71 16.59 -17.47 15.82
N SER A 72 16.14 -17.75 17.05
CA SER A 72 15.66 -19.07 17.49
C SER A 72 14.15 -19.26 17.50
N THR A 73 13.38 -18.17 17.48
CA THR A 73 11.91 -18.24 17.59
C THR A 73 11.28 -17.89 16.24
N PRO A 74 10.39 -18.72 15.68
CA PRO A 74 9.73 -18.39 14.42
C PRO A 74 8.78 -17.20 14.59
N VAL A 75 8.68 -16.35 13.56
CA VAL A 75 7.67 -15.30 13.41
C VAL A 75 6.49 -15.83 12.63
N PHE A 76 5.28 -15.49 13.03
CA PHE A 76 4.08 -15.79 12.27
C PHE A 76 4.04 -14.97 10.97
N ALA A 77 3.89 -15.68 9.84
CA ALA A 77 3.64 -15.08 8.54
C ALA A 77 2.75 -16.00 7.69
N SER A 78 1.80 -15.40 6.99
CA SER A 78 0.93 -16.00 5.98
C SER A 78 0.53 -14.91 5.00
N SER A 79 0.03 -15.25 3.81
CA SER A 79 -0.34 -14.24 2.81
C SER A 79 -1.32 -13.19 3.36
N TRP A 80 -2.23 -13.56 4.26
CA TRP A 80 -3.28 -12.67 4.80
C TRP A 80 -2.90 -11.92 6.09
N ALA A 81 -1.86 -12.35 6.82
CA ALA A 81 -1.41 -11.72 8.07
C ALA A 81 0.05 -12.05 8.36
N GLY A 82 0.79 -11.12 8.95
CA GLY A 82 2.21 -11.32 9.25
C GLY A 82 2.83 -10.11 9.95
N PRO A 83 4.15 -9.92 9.83
CA PRO A 83 4.81 -8.74 10.36
C PRO A 83 4.33 -7.47 9.66
N ASP A 84 4.30 -6.33 10.36
CA ASP A 84 3.74 -5.07 9.85
C ASP A 84 4.70 -3.88 10.07
N LEU A 85 4.58 -2.86 9.22
CA LEU A 85 5.53 -1.76 9.08
C LEU A 85 4.82 -0.39 9.13
N ALA A 86 5.32 0.50 9.99
CA ALA A 86 4.95 1.91 10.01
C ALA A 86 6.20 2.80 9.95
N ALA A 87 6.07 3.99 9.38
CA ALA A 87 7.16 4.95 9.31
C ALA A 87 6.65 6.40 9.36
N HIS A 88 7.45 7.30 9.93
CA HIS A 88 7.27 8.74 9.90
C HIS A 88 8.65 9.42 9.86
N GLY A 89 9.02 9.99 8.70
CA GLY A 89 10.39 10.48 8.49
C GLY A 89 11.40 9.34 8.58
N ASP A 90 12.43 9.48 9.43
CA ASP A 90 13.42 8.43 9.68
C ASP A 90 13.01 7.42 10.76
N SER A 91 11.89 7.68 11.47
CA SER A 91 11.37 6.77 12.48
C SER A 91 10.65 5.62 11.80
N VAL A 92 11.15 4.41 11.98
CA VAL A 92 10.63 3.17 11.39
C VAL A 92 10.27 2.20 12.51
N TYR A 93 9.09 1.61 12.43
CA TYR A 93 8.57 0.67 13.42
C TYR A 93 8.16 -0.63 12.74
N ILE A 94 8.66 -1.74 13.27
CA ILE A 94 8.30 -3.09 12.81
C ILE A 94 7.69 -3.84 13.97
N THR A 95 6.56 -4.51 13.73
CA THR A 95 5.96 -5.43 14.68
C THR A 95 5.86 -6.84 14.11
N TYR A 96 5.92 -7.82 15.01
CA TYR A 96 5.77 -9.22 14.67
C TYR A 96 5.23 -10.03 15.87
N LYS A 97 4.58 -11.16 15.57
CA LYS A 97 4.14 -12.15 16.55
C LYS A 97 5.06 -13.36 16.48
N GLU A 98 5.63 -13.77 17.61
CA GLU A 98 6.42 -14.99 17.72
C GLU A 98 5.53 -16.25 17.89
N LEU A 99 6.04 -17.40 17.45
CA LEU A 99 5.38 -18.70 17.48
C LEU A 99 6.06 -19.71 18.43
N PRO A 100 5.30 -20.67 19.01
CA PRO A 100 3.84 -20.84 18.92
C PRO A 100 3.07 -19.72 19.63
N GLU A 101 1.88 -19.39 19.13
CA GLU A 101 1.11 -18.19 19.53
C GLU A 101 0.72 -18.20 21.00
N GLU A 102 0.52 -19.38 21.58
CA GLU A 102 0.07 -19.61 22.95
C GLU A 102 1.17 -19.41 23.99
N LYS A 103 2.43 -19.32 23.56
CA LYS A 103 3.59 -19.24 24.45
C LYS A 103 4.44 -17.99 24.25
N ASN A 104 4.28 -17.29 23.14
CA ASN A 104 5.14 -16.17 22.78
C ASN A 104 4.34 -14.90 22.55
N HIS A 105 5.07 -13.81 22.37
CA HIS A 105 4.56 -12.46 22.50
C HIS A 105 4.62 -11.68 21.18
N ILE A 106 3.98 -10.52 21.21
CA ILE A 106 4.08 -9.50 20.18
C ILE A 106 5.20 -8.55 20.58
N TYR A 107 6.07 -8.26 19.62
CA TYR A 107 7.19 -7.35 19.80
C TYR A 107 7.12 -6.20 18.81
N VAL A 108 7.72 -5.08 19.20
CA VAL A 108 8.02 -3.94 18.34
C VAL A 108 9.53 -3.71 18.36
N ARG A 109 10.10 -3.41 17.20
CA ARG A 109 11.45 -2.87 17.05
C ARG A 109 11.36 -1.52 16.36
N HIS A 110 12.13 -0.56 16.83
CA HIS A 110 12.17 0.78 16.27
C HIS A 110 13.55 1.09 15.68
N SER A 111 13.59 2.00 14.72
CA SER A 111 14.78 2.58 14.12
C SER A 111 14.54 4.07 13.94
N TYR A 112 15.57 4.89 14.12
CA TYR A 112 15.53 6.34 13.92
C TYR A 112 16.52 6.81 12.85
N ASP A 113 17.05 5.87 12.06
CA ASP A 113 18.03 6.08 11.01
C ASP A 113 17.59 5.47 9.66
N GLY A 114 16.27 5.54 9.41
CA GLY A 114 15.66 5.05 8.18
C GLY A 114 15.74 3.53 8.03
N GLY A 115 15.73 2.78 9.14
CA GLY A 115 15.82 1.33 9.15
C GLY A 115 17.24 0.78 8.96
N THR A 116 18.28 1.58 9.19
CA THR A 116 19.68 1.10 9.12
C THR A 116 20.00 0.20 10.31
N ASN A 117 19.62 0.64 11.51
CA ASN A 117 19.79 -0.11 12.75
C ASN A 117 18.44 -0.18 13.49
N PHE A 118 18.16 -1.34 14.10
CA PHE A 118 16.96 -1.56 14.89
C PHE A 118 17.29 -1.83 16.35
N SER A 119 16.45 -1.29 17.24
CA SER A 119 16.48 -1.51 18.68
C SER A 119 16.42 -2.99 19.07
N ALA A 120 16.64 -3.26 20.37
CA ALA A 120 16.18 -4.50 20.97
C ALA A 120 14.64 -4.60 20.90
N PRO A 121 14.06 -5.82 20.87
CA PRO A 121 12.61 -5.98 20.80
C PRO A 121 11.92 -5.54 22.10
N VAL A 122 10.87 -4.73 21.95
CA VAL A 122 10.00 -4.26 23.03
C VAL A 122 8.72 -5.09 23.03
N MET A 123 8.46 -5.82 24.11
CA MET A 123 7.24 -6.61 24.28
C MET A 123 6.03 -5.71 24.55
N VAL A 124 4.95 -5.91 23.80
CA VAL A 124 3.74 -5.07 23.88
C VAL A 124 2.61 -5.74 24.66
N ASP A 125 2.36 -7.02 24.42
CA ASP A 125 1.23 -7.76 24.98
C ASP A 125 1.57 -8.39 26.34
N LYS A 126 1.87 -7.54 27.31
CA LYS A 126 2.22 -7.96 28.67
C LYS A 126 1.07 -8.75 29.32
N GLY A 127 1.38 -9.97 29.78
CA GLY A 127 0.48 -10.85 30.53
C GLY A 127 0.25 -12.20 29.85
N GLU A 128 0.13 -13.26 30.65
CA GLU A 128 0.04 -14.64 30.16
C GLU A 128 -1.39 -15.18 30.07
N GLU A 129 -2.39 -14.34 30.29
CA GLU A 129 -3.81 -14.75 30.38
C GLU A 129 -4.49 -14.89 29.01
N PHE A 130 -3.89 -14.31 27.97
CA PHE A 130 -4.49 -14.21 26.63
C PHE A 130 -3.57 -14.78 25.56
N ILE A 131 -4.19 -15.29 24.50
CA ILE A 131 -3.53 -15.51 23.21
C ILE A 131 -3.65 -14.21 22.42
N THR A 132 -2.58 -13.84 21.72
CA THR A 132 -2.53 -12.61 20.91
C THR A 132 -2.19 -12.89 19.46
N ARG A 133 -2.80 -12.12 18.56
CA ARG A 133 -2.68 -12.28 17.10
C ARG A 133 -2.71 -10.94 16.36
N PHE A 134 -2.27 -10.98 15.12
CA PHE A 134 -2.41 -9.91 14.11
C PHE A 134 -1.95 -8.54 14.60
N PRO A 135 -0.68 -8.41 15.05
CA PRO A 135 -0.13 -7.10 15.34
C PRO A 135 -0.04 -6.26 14.07
N VAL A 136 -0.50 -5.01 14.16
CA VAL A 136 -0.47 -4.03 13.07
C VAL A 136 -0.11 -2.66 13.65
N LEU A 137 0.63 -1.86 12.89
CA LEU A 137 1.20 -0.58 13.32
C LEU A 137 0.68 0.60 12.50
N THR A 138 0.65 1.75 13.14
CA THR A 138 0.61 3.06 12.50
C THR A 138 1.46 4.06 13.30
N ALA A 139 1.80 5.19 12.70
CA ALA A 139 2.49 6.28 13.39
C ALA A 139 1.64 7.55 13.31
N ASP A 140 1.62 8.34 14.37
CA ASP A 140 0.97 9.65 14.36
C ASP A 140 1.85 10.70 13.64
N GLU A 141 1.31 11.91 13.53
CA GLU A 141 1.98 13.07 12.91
C GLU A 141 3.24 13.55 13.66
N ASN A 142 3.43 13.10 14.91
CA ASN A 142 4.64 13.35 15.69
C ASN A 142 5.65 12.19 15.61
N GLY A 143 5.28 11.10 14.92
CA GLY A 143 6.08 9.90 14.77
C GLY A 143 5.95 8.89 15.92
N ASN A 144 5.01 9.06 16.85
CA ASN A 144 4.76 8.08 17.90
C ASN A 144 4.02 6.85 17.34
N PRO A 145 4.48 5.62 17.63
CA PRO A 145 3.83 4.43 17.13
C PRO A 145 2.59 4.05 17.96
N PHE A 146 1.56 3.63 17.25
CA PHE A 146 0.39 2.95 17.80
C PHE A 146 0.36 1.53 17.25
N ILE A 147 0.12 0.57 18.14
CA ILE A 147 -0.02 -0.84 17.80
C ILE A 147 -1.43 -1.31 18.15
N SER A 148 -2.01 -2.08 17.24
CA SER A 148 -3.23 -2.84 17.49
C SER A 148 -2.96 -4.33 17.35
N TYR A 149 -3.66 -5.13 18.15
CA TYR A 149 -3.62 -6.59 18.08
C TYR A 149 -4.90 -7.20 18.64
N MET A 150 -5.13 -8.47 18.33
CA MET A 150 -6.23 -9.24 18.89
C MET A 150 -5.83 -9.85 20.23
N LYS A 151 -6.76 -9.89 21.17
CA LYS A 151 -6.72 -10.74 22.37
C LYS A 151 -7.84 -11.76 22.34
N LEU A 152 -7.51 -13.01 22.65
CA LEU A 152 -8.44 -14.11 22.87
C LEU A 152 -8.13 -14.77 24.21
N THR A 153 -9.10 -15.44 24.82
CA THR A 153 -8.80 -16.33 25.94
C THR A 153 -8.00 -17.55 25.47
N LYS A 154 -7.42 -18.31 26.41
CA LYS A 154 -6.78 -19.60 26.09
C LYS A 154 -7.75 -20.66 25.53
N GLY A 155 -9.06 -20.43 25.65
CA GLY A 155 -10.11 -21.24 25.02
C GLY A 155 -10.42 -20.84 23.58
N TYR A 156 -9.68 -19.88 22.99
CA TYR A 156 -9.94 -19.31 21.67
C TYR A 156 -11.32 -18.61 21.56
N ASP A 157 -11.80 -18.03 22.67
CA ASP A 157 -13.03 -17.25 22.72
C ASP A 157 -12.78 -15.79 23.12
N ALA A 158 -13.88 -15.02 23.20
CA ALA A 158 -13.89 -13.60 23.58
C ALA A 158 -12.86 -12.73 22.81
N ALA A 159 -12.71 -13.05 21.52
CA ALA A 159 -11.86 -12.30 20.60
C ALA A 159 -12.26 -10.82 20.61
N ARG A 160 -11.27 -9.96 20.81
CA ARG A 160 -11.44 -8.50 20.76
C ARG A 160 -10.16 -7.85 20.27
N TYR A 161 -10.30 -6.74 19.57
CA TYR A 161 -9.18 -5.92 19.18
C TYR A 161 -8.90 -4.85 20.24
N VAL A 162 -7.61 -4.67 20.51
CA VAL A 162 -7.09 -3.70 21.46
C VAL A 162 -6.05 -2.81 20.77
N MET A 163 -5.84 -1.61 21.30
CA MET A 163 -4.82 -0.68 20.83
C MET A 163 -3.97 -0.18 22.00
N ALA A 164 -2.67 0.00 21.77
CA ALA A 164 -1.74 0.65 22.69
C ALA A 164 -0.92 1.71 21.92
N GLY A 165 -0.77 2.89 22.51
CA GLY A 165 0.13 3.94 22.02
C GLY A 165 1.46 3.92 22.77
N SER A 166 2.53 4.34 22.10
CA SER A 166 3.80 4.63 22.74
C SER A 166 3.93 6.13 23.05
N PRO A 167 4.32 6.51 24.28
CA PRO A 167 4.58 7.89 24.65
C PRO A 167 6.02 8.35 24.37
N ASP A 168 6.88 7.43 23.91
CA ASP A 168 8.33 7.57 23.88
C ASP A 168 8.93 6.95 22.60
N MET A 169 8.27 7.18 21.46
CA MET A 169 8.77 6.79 20.13
C MET A 169 9.11 5.30 20.01
N GLY A 170 8.38 4.41 20.69
CA GLY A 170 8.52 2.96 20.60
C GLY A 170 9.50 2.33 21.59
N GLU A 171 10.01 3.08 22.57
CA GLU A 171 10.81 2.54 23.69
C GLU A 171 9.93 1.76 24.68
N SER A 172 8.69 2.19 24.88
CA SER A 172 7.68 1.50 25.66
C SER A 172 6.27 1.71 25.10
N PHE A 173 5.32 0.91 25.59
CA PHE A 173 3.91 1.02 25.24
C PHE A 173 3.06 1.12 26.50
N LEU A 174 2.03 1.98 26.41
CA LEU A 174 0.99 2.07 27.42
C LEU A 174 0.18 0.77 27.49
N LYS A 175 -0.62 0.62 28.54
CA LYS A 175 -1.57 -0.48 28.64
C LYS A 175 -2.57 -0.41 27.48
N ASP A 176 -2.83 -1.56 26.87
CA ASP A 176 -3.80 -1.65 25.78
C ASP A 176 -5.24 -1.38 26.24
N THR A 177 -6.02 -0.84 25.31
CA THR A 177 -7.43 -0.50 25.50
C THR A 177 -8.27 -1.24 24.47
N ALA A 178 -9.36 -1.88 24.90
CA ALA A 178 -10.27 -2.57 24.00
C ALA A 178 -11.06 -1.59 23.14
N ALA A 179 -10.97 -1.76 21.82
CA ALA A 179 -11.57 -0.86 20.83
C ALA A 179 -12.76 -1.47 20.10
N SER A 180 -12.88 -2.80 20.09
CA SER A 180 -13.94 -3.50 19.35
C SER A 180 -15.18 -3.86 20.18
N ILE A 181 -15.29 -3.37 21.42
CA ILE A 181 -16.35 -3.78 22.36
C ILE A 181 -17.74 -3.20 22.02
N LEU A 182 -17.82 -2.27 21.06
CA LEU A 182 -19.03 -1.52 20.73
C LEU A 182 -19.72 -1.98 19.43
N SER A 183 -19.22 -3.05 18.78
CA SER A 183 -19.84 -3.66 17.58
C SER A 183 -20.70 -4.89 17.89
N GLY A 184 -20.98 -5.16 19.16
CA GLY A 184 -21.61 -6.39 19.63
C GLY A 184 -20.61 -7.40 20.22
N ASN A 185 -21.08 -8.61 20.50
CA ASN A 185 -20.36 -9.56 21.36
C ASN A 185 -19.19 -10.32 20.69
N THR A 186 -19.03 -10.26 19.36
CA THR A 186 -18.05 -11.11 18.66
C THR A 186 -17.45 -10.45 17.42
N VAL A 187 -16.11 -10.37 17.36
CA VAL A 187 -15.35 -9.95 16.16
C VAL A 187 -14.99 -11.15 15.28
N CYS A 188 -14.58 -10.92 14.03
CA CYS A 188 -13.89 -11.96 13.27
C CYS A 188 -12.49 -12.15 13.84
N ASP A 189 -12.21 -13.37 14.29
CA ASP A 189 -10.94 -13.85 14.83
C ASP A 189 -9.91 -14.24 13.75
N CYS A 190 -10.19 -13.85 12.51
CA CYS A 190 -9.67 -14.42 11.28
C CYS A 190 -9.07 -13.39 10.32
N SER A 191 -9.21 -12.09 10.60
CA SER A 191 -8.84 -11.00 9.67
C SER A 191 -8.19 -9.88 10.44
N PRO A 192 -6.96 -9.43 10.10
CA PRO A 192 -6.29 -8.33 10.79
C PRO A 192 -7.16 -7.06 10.91
N ALA A 193 -6.89 -6.27 11.95
CA ALA A 193 -7.43 -4.93 12.09
C ALA A 193 -6.51 -3.90 11.41
N ALA A 194 -6.92 -2.63 11.39
CA ALA A 194 -6.08 -1.51 10.96
C ALA A 194 -6.28 -0.28 11.87
N PRO A 195 -5.24 0.13 12.63
CA PRO A 195 -5.28 1.37 13.39
C PRO A 195 -5.06 2.57 12.46
N VAL A 196 -5.86 3.62 12.62
CA VAL A 196 -5.71 4.90 11.91
C VAL A 196 -5.73 6.03 12.93
N VAL A 197 -4.71 6.89 12.92
CA VAL A 197 -4.53 7.96 13.92
C VAL A 197 -4.27 9.29 13.22
N SER A 198 -4.82 10.38 13.76
CA SER A 198 -4.54 11.77 13.35
C SER A 198 -4.96 12.72 14.47
N GLY A 199 -4.06 13.60 14.89
CA GLY A 199 -4.22 14.39 16.11
C GLY A 199 -4.69 13.55 17.31
N ASN A 200 -5.82 13.92 17.91
CA ASN A 200 -6.43 13.17 19.03
C ASN A 200 -7.36 12.04 18.60
N ALA A 201 -7.66 11.90 17.30
CA ALA A 201 -8.51 10.84 16.79
C ALA A 201 -7.69 9.55 16.63
N ALA A 202 -8.20 8.45 17.18
CA ALA A 202 -7.73 7.12 16.88
C ALA A 202 -8.92 6.23 16.53
N VAL A 203 -8.87 5.58 15.37
CA VAL A 203 -9.92 4.68 14.89
C VAL A 203 -9.30 3.30 14.67
N LEU A 204 -9.88 2.28 15.30
CA LEU A 204 -9.52 0.89 15.01
C LEU A 204 -10.53 0.27 14.08
N LEU A 205 -10.11 -0.01 12.85
CA LEU A 205 -10.92 -0.65 11.82
C LEU A 205 -10.81 -2.17 11.93
N TYR A 206 -11.91 -2.89 11.89
CA TYR A 206 -11.90 -4.35 11.98
C TYR A 206 -13.12 -5.00 11.31
N ARG A 207 -13.00 -6.28 10.97
CA ARG A 207 -14.13 -7.11 10.54
C ARG A 207 -14.83 -7.70 11.76
N ASN A 208 -16.14 -7.52 11.84
CA ASN A 208 -16.99 -8.05 12.90
C ASN A 208 -17.58 -9.42 12.51
N ASN A 209 -18.16 -10.14 13.47
CA ASN A 209 -18.85 -11.40 13.23
C ASN A 209 -20.11 -11.51 14.09
N SER A 210 -21.24 -10.99 13.60
CA SER A 210 -22.51 -11.06 14.32
C SER A 210 -23.41 -12.12 13.70
N GLY A 211 -23.40 -13.34 14.25
CA GLY A 211 -24.26 -14.43 13.76
C GLY A 211 -23.96 -14.83 12.31
N GLY A 212 -22.70 -14.74 11.89
CA GLY A 212 -22.27 -15.01 10.51
C GLY A 212 -22.23 -13.77 9.61
N LEU A 213 -22.82 -12.64 10.01
CA LEU A 213 -22.69 -11.38 9.28
C LEU A 213 -21.26 -10.84 9.43
N ARG A 214 -20.57 -10.66 8.30
CA ARG A 214 -19.17 -10.21 8.22
C ARG A 214 -19.07 -8.77 7.69
N ASN A 215 -19.44 -7.79 8.52
CA ASN A 215 -19.32 -6.37 8.19
C ASN A 215 -18.07 -5.71 8.82
N ILE A 216 -17.68 -4.56 8.28
CA ILE A 216 -16.60 -3.71 8.81
C ILE A 216 -17.14 -2.71 9.83
N TRP A 217 -16.39 -2.56 10.91
CA TRP A 217 -16.64 -1.62 11.99
C TRP A 217 -15.40 -0.79 12.31
N GLY A 218 -15.63 0.38 12.92
CA GLY A 218 -14.60 1.25 13.48
C GLY A 218 -14.88 1.56 14.95
N GLY A 219 -13.95 1.21 15.84
CA GLY A 219 -13.93 1.73 17.21
C GLY A 219 -13.27 3.10 17.22
N VAL A 220 -13.92 4.12 17.75
CA VAL A 220 -13.46 5.52 17.72
C VAL A 220 -13.06 6.02 19.12
N SER A 221 -11.88 6.62 19.17
CA SER A 221 -11.31 7.34 20.31
C SER A 221 -11.05 8.80 19.92
N VAL A 222 -11.27 9.71 20.87
CA VAL A 222 -11.03 11.16 20.73
C VAL A 222 -9.95 11.66 21.72
N ASN A 223 -9.24 10.72 22.35
CA ASN A 223 -8.20 11.00 23.34
C ASN A 223 -6.93 10.18 23.06
N GLY A 224 -6.55 10.08 21.78
CA GLY A 224 -5.31 9.43 21.36
C GLY A 224 -5.26 7.94 21.72
N GLY A 225 -6.36 7.22 21.57
CA GLY A 225 -6.43 5.77 21.85
C GLY A 225 -6.52 5.39 23.33
N GLY A 226 -6.58 6.36 24.26
CA GLY A 226 -6.69 6.09 25.70
C GLY A 226 -8.02 5.44 26.11
N SER A 227 -9.10 5.69 25.37
CA SER A 227 -10.40 5.02 25.54
C SER A 227 -11.19 5.02 24.23
N PHE A 228 -11.93 3.95 23.97
CA PHE A 228 -12.86 3.85 22.83
C PHE A 228 -14.29 3.87 23.34
N SER A 229 -14.98 4.98 23.11
CA SER A 229 -16.33 5.22 23.63
C SER A 229 -17.42 5.11 22.57
N LYS A 230 -17.05 4.87 21.31
CA LYS A 230 -17.99 4.80 20.20
C LYS A 230 -17.62 3.72 19.18
N GLY A 231 -18.61 2.97 18.71
CA GLY A 231 -18.49 2.03 17.60
C GLY A 231 -19.31 2.51 16.40
N LEU A 232 -18.78 2.34 15.19
CA LEU A 232 -19.43 2.71 13.94
C LEU A 232 -19.42 1.55 12.96
N GLN A 233 -20.58 1.21 12.41
CA GLN A 233 -20.68 0.28 11.29
C GLN A 233 -20.29 1.02 10.01
N LEU A 234 -19.21 0.59 9.36
CA LEU A 234 -18.66 1.22 8.15
C LEU A 234 -19.06 0.49 6.87
N ASP A 235 -19.53 -0.76 7.02
CA ASP A 235 -20.03 -1.59 5.94
C ASP A 235 -21.51 -1.93 6.17
N SER A 236 -22.37 -1.46 5.27
CA SER A 236 -23.80 -1.77 5.28
C SER A 236 -24.16 -3.02 4.47
N ALA A 237 -23.19 -3.68 3.82
CA ALA A 237 -23.46 -4.87 3.03
C ALA A 237 -23.88 -6.06 3.92
N ALA A 238 -24.89 -6.79 3.46
CA ALA A 238 -25.36 -8.02 4.10
C ALA A 238 -24.48 -9.21 3.68
N TYR A 239 -23.21 -9.21 4.09
CA TYR A 239 -22.24 -10.21 3.67
C TYR A 239 -22.19 -11.42 4.62
N TYR A 240 -22.68 -12.57 4.13
CA TYR A 240 -22.71 -13.85 4.86
C TYR A 240 -21.90 -14.93 4.11
N PRO A 241 -20.58 -14.86 4.11
CA PRO A 241 -19.76 -15.85 3.43
C PRO A 241 -19.76 -17.19 4.19
N ALA A 242 -19.64 -18.30 3.46
CA ALA A 242 -19.52 -19.64 4.06
C ALA A 242 -18.24 -19.78 4.90
N THR A 243 -17.15 -19.15 4.46
CA THR A 243 -15.86 -19.09 5.17
C THR A 243 -15.39 -17.65 5.23
N CYS A 244 -14.77 -17.24 6.33
CA CYS A 244 -14.23 -15.88 6.40
C CYS A 244 -13.16 -15.64 5.32
N PRO A 245 -13.18 -14.52 4.58
CA PRO A 245 -12.17 -14.21 3.57
C PRO A 245 -10.78 -13.87 4.12
N ALA A 246 -10.59 -13.88 5.45
CA ALA A 246 -9.35 -13.46 6.13
C ALA A 246 -8.86 -12.06 5.72
N SER A 247 -9.78 -11.18 5.33
CA SER A 247 -9.49 -9.87 4.74
C SER A 247 -9.91 -8.74 5.65
N GLY A 248 -8.91 -8.04 6.20
CA GLY A 248 -9.10 -6.86 7.04
C GLY A 248 -9.38 -5.59 6.24
N PRO A 249 -10.01 -4.57 6.86
CA PRO A 249 -10.07 -3.24 6.29
C PRO A 249 -8.71 -2.53 6.37
N HIS A 250 -8.55 -1.45 5.61
CA HIS A 250 -7.45 -0.49 5.77
C HIS A 250 -8.01 0.94 5.67
N GLY A 251 -7.27 1.95 6.14
CA GLY A 251 -7.76 3.32 6.06
C GLY A 251 -6.72 4.38 6.31
N VAL A 252 -7.10 5.62 6.02
CA VAL A 252 -6.34 6.85 6.27
C VAL A 252 -7.31 7.95 6.74
N ILE A 253 -6.79 8.91 7.51
CA ILE A 253 -7.52 10.14 7.84
C ILE A 253 -6.91 11.28 7.05
N VAL A 254 -7.75 12.01 6.32
CA VAL A 254 -7.36 13.24 5.60
C VAL A 254 -8.32 14.35 6.02
N GLY A 255 -7.80 15.33 6.76
CA GLY A 255 -8.63 16.34 7.41
C GLY A 255 -9.61 15.72 8.41
N ASP A 256 -10.90 16.03 8.30
CA ASP A 256 -11.95 15.45 9.15
C ASP A 256 -12.49 14.10 8.64
N THR A 257 -12.00 13.60 7.49
CA THR A 257 -12.58 12.44 6.84
C THR A 257 -11.71 11.21 7.02
N LEU A 258 -12.29 10.17 7.62
CA LEU A 258 -11.76 8.81 7.59
C LEU A 258 -12.18 8.15 6.28
N TYR A 259 -11.19 7.71 5.50
CA TYR A 259 -11.36 6.89 4.32
C TYR A 259 -11.06 5.44 4.70
N THR A 260 -12.01 4.53 4.49
CA THR A 260 -11.86 3.11 4.81
C THR A 260 -12.09 2.28 3.55
N VAL A 261 -11.12 1.45 3.20
CA VAL A 261 -11.20 0.49 2.08
C VAL A 261 -11.31 -0.92 2.62
N TYR A 262 -12.17 -1.72 2.02
CA TYR A 262 -12.41 -3.09 2.47
C TYR A 262 -13.09 -3.93 1.39
N MET A 263 -12.93 -5.24 1.48
CA MET A 263 -13.66 -6.21 0.67
C MET A 263 -14.97 -6.59 1.35
N SER A 264 -16.07 -6.62 0.59
CA SER A 264 -17.36 -7.16 1.05
C SER A 264 -18.13 -7.82 -0.10
N GLY A 265 -19.26 -8.45 0.22
CA GLY A 265 -20.10 -9.12 -0.75
C GLY A 265 -20.82 -8.15 -1.69
N TYR A 266 -20.96 -8.55 -2.95
CA TYR A 266 -21.80 -7.89 -3.93
C TYR A 266 -22.40 -8.94 -4.88
N ARG A 267 -23.70 -9.25 -4.68
CA ARG A 267 -24.37 -10.39 -5.30
C ARG A 267 -23.59 -11.69 -5.00
N GLU A 268 -23.16 -12.41 -6.02
CA GLU A 268 -22.36 -13.64 -5.92
C GLU A 268 -20.83 -13.38 -5.87
N ASN A 269 -20.41 -12.13 -6.03
CA ASN A 269 -19.00 -11.74 -6.10
C ASN A 269 -18.53 -11.06 -4.80
N SER A 270 -17.22 -10.85 -4.70
CA SER A 270 -16.65 -9.90 -3.74
C SER A 270 -16.04 -8.72 -4.48
N ILE A 271 -16.27 -7.51 -3.95
CA ILE A 271 -15.73 -6.27 -4.50
C ILE A 271 -15.14 -5.40 -3.38
N ILE A 272 -14.31 -4.44 -3.77
CA ILE A 272 -13.77 -3.42 -2.87
C ILE A 272 -14.78 -2.29 -2.72
N TYR A 273 -15.02 -1.88 -1.50
CA TYR A 273 -15.78 -0.69 -1.14
C TYR A 273 -14.85 0.39 -0.58
N LEU A 274 -15.26 1.64 -0.78
CA LEU A 274 -14.72 2.82 -0.12
C LEU A 274 -15.82 3.46 0.74
N THR A 275 -15.58 3.55 2.04
CA THR A 275 -16.40 4.31 2.98
C THR A 275 -15.70 5.60 3.36
N LYS A 276 -16.42 6.72 3.29
CA LYS A 276 -16.01 8.03 3.82
C LYS A 276 -16.85 8.31 5.06
N LEU A 277 -16.20 8.57 6.18
CA LEU A 277 -16.82 8.97 7.44
C LEU A 277 -16.28 10.35 7.85
N SER A 278 -17.15 11.32 8.07
CA SER A 278 -16.77 12.56 8.79
C SER A 278 -16.67 12.26 10.28
N LEU A 279 -15.51 12.52 10.88
CA LEU A 279 -15.28 12.27 12.31
C LEU A 279 -16.08 13.24 13.18
N SER A 280 -16.25 14.48 12.73
CA SER A 280 -17.05 15.50 13.43
C SER A 280 -18.57 15.28 13.34
N THR A 281 -19.12 15.10 12.13
CA THR A 281 -20.57 15.01 11.91
C THR A 281 -21.11 13.58 11.94
N GLN A 282 -20.23 12.59 11.79
CA GLN A 282 -20.58 11.17 11.70
C GLN A 282 -21.37 10.80 10.44
N ALA A 283 -21.41 11.69 9.45
CA ALA A 283 -21.96 11.37 8.14
C ALA A 283 -21.12 10.27 7.47
N ILE A 284 -21.79 9.22 6.98
CA ILE A 284 -21.17 8.07 6.32
C ILE A 284 -21.68 7.99 4.89
N ILE A 285 -20.74 7.85 3.94
CA ILE A 285 -21.03 7.55 2.54
C ILE A 285 -20.21 6.33 2.14
N THR A 286 -20.89 5.29 1.65
CA THR A 286 -20.28 4.04 1.21
C THR A 286 -20.59 3.81 -0.25
N GLN A 287 -19.58 3.40 -1.01
CA GLN A 287 -19.74 3.05 -2.43
C GLN A 287 -18.77 1.93 -2.82
N PRO A 288 -19.12 1.09 -3.81
CA PRO A 288 -18.13 0.30 -4.54
C PRO A 288 -16.97 1.20 -5.02
N LEU A 289 -15.73 0.77 -4.81
CA LEU A 289 -14.54 1.50 -5.28
C LEU A 289 -14.53 1.52 -6.80
N THR A 290 -14.64 0.33 -7.39
CA THR A 290 -14.95 0.13 -8.80
C THR A 290 -16.45 -0.14 -8.91
N GLY A 291 -17.11 0.41 -9.93
CA GLY A 291 -18.49 0.03 -10.24
C GLY A 291 -18.60 -1.44 -10.68
N GLU A 292 -19.69 -1.81 -11.34
CA GLU A 292 -19.77 -3.12 -11.97
C GLU A 292 -18.75 -3.21 -13.12
N VAL A 293 -17.72 -4.03 -12.95
CA VAL A 293 -16.72 -4.33 -13.98
C VAL A 293 -16.99 -5.71 -14.54
N THR A 294 -17.23 -5.80 -15.86
CA THR A 294 -17.48 -7.06 -16.55
C THR A 294 -16.35 -8.06 -16.33
N GLY A 295 -16.69 -9.28 -15.91
CA GLY A 295 -15.74 -10.38 -15.74
C GLY A 295 -15.02 -10.40 -14.39
N VAL A 296 -15.17 -9.37 -13.53
CA VAL A 296 -14.66 -9.40 -12.16
C VAL A 296 -15.53 -10.35 -11.33
N VAL A 297 -14.89 -11.35 -10.73
CA VAL A 297 -15.56 -12.34 -9.87
C VAL A 297 -15.13 -12.23 -8.41
N SER A 298 -13.95 -11.68 -8.15
CA SER A 298 -13.41 -11.52 -6.81
C SER A 298 -12.45 -10.34 -6.74
N GLN A 299 -12.51 -9.55 -5.68
CA GLN A 299 -11.52 -8.55 -5.31
C GLN A 299 -11.22 -8.68 -3.83
N ASN A 300 -9.96 -8.56 -3.41
CA ASN A 300 -9.56 -8.78 -2.03
C ASN A 300 -8.31 -7.99 -1.60
N PHE A 301 -8.03 -8.02 -0.29
CA PHE A 301 -6.87 -7.40 0.36
C PHE A 301 -6.61 -5.93 -0.02
N PRO A 302 -7.62 -5.04 0.06
CA PRO A 302 -7.41 -3.64 -0.30
C PRO A 302 -6.53 -2.93 0.72
N ARG A 303 -5.62 -2.09 0.22
CA ARG A 303 -4.74 -1.22 1.01
C ARG A 303 -4.77 0.19 0.42
N ILE A 304 -4.74 1.20 1.28
CA ILE A 304 -4.77 2.62 0.89
C ILE A 304 -3.58 3.35 1.50
N SER A 305 -2.95 4.23 0.73
CA SER A 305 -1.85 5.07 1.18
C SER A 305 -1.87 6.41 0.46
N GLY A 306 -1.37 7.43 1.15
CA GLY A 306 -1.59 8.83 0.80
C GLY A 306 -0.40 9.74 1.04
N ASN A 307 -0.32 10.81 0.25
CA ASN A 307 0.54 11.97 0.51
C ASN A 307 -0.27 13.25 0.29
N GLY A 308 -0.79 13.78 1.39
CA GLY A 308 -1.68 14.93 1.40
C GLY A 308 -3.03 14.60 0.76
N ILE A 309 -3.27 15.10 -0.45
CA ILE A 309 -4.52 14.87 -1.20
C ILE A 309 -4.35 13.88 -2.36
N ALA A 310 -3.14 13.34 -2.56
CA ALA A 310 -2.90 12.29 -3.54
C ALA A 310 -3.00 10.94 -2.81
N GLU A 311 -3.89 10.08 -3.28
CA GLU A 311 -4.19 8.80 -2.63
C GLU A 311 -4.19 7.66 -3.66
N ALA A 312 -3.68 6.52 -3.24
CA ALA A 312 -3.64 5.30 -4.04
C ALA A 312 -4.26 4.14 -3.25
N ILE A 313 -5.15 3.39 -3.90
CA ILE A 313 -5.74 2.17 -3.36
C ILE A 313 -5.29 0.99 -4.23
N VAL A 314 -4.65 0.00 -3.63
CA VAL A 314 -4.25 -1.25 -4.29
C VAL A 314 -5.12 -2.40 -3.77
N TRP A 315 -5.41 -3.39 -4.62
CA TRP A 315 -6.06 -4.65 -4.23
C TRP A 315 -5.64 -5.77 -5.19
N THR A 316 -5.93 -7.02 -4.82
CA THR A 316 -5.85 -8.15 -5.74
C THR A 316 -7.23 -8.49 -6.28
N GLN A 317 -7.32 -8.91 -7.53
CA GLN A 317 -8.61 -9.30 -8.13
C GLN A 317 -8.48 -10.44 -9.13
N THR A 318 -9.59 -11.12 -9.36
CA THR A 318 -9.75 -12.10 -10.44
C THR A 318 -10.74 -11.55 -11.46
N VAL A 319 -10.28 -11.35 -12.70
CA VAL A 319 -11.08 -10.86 -13.83
C VAL A 319 -10.85 -11.74 -15.06
N GLY A 320 -11.92 -12.25 -15.66
CA GLY A 320 -11.82 -13.10 -16.85
C GLY A 320 -10.99 -14.38 -16.65
N GLY A 321 -10.88 -14.87 -15.40
CA GLY A 321 -10.05 -16.03 -15.04
C GLY A 321 -8.58 -15.70 -14.72
N ASN A 322 -8.14 -14.47 -14.95
CA ASN A 322 -6.78 -14.02 -14.63
C ASN A 322 -6.76 -13.28 -13.29
N ASN A 323 -5.70 -13.48 -12.50
CA ASN A 323 -5.48 -12.67 -11.31
C ASN A 323 -4.63 -11.44 -11.66
N GLN A 324 -4.91 -10.33 -10.99
CA GLN A 324 -4.23 -9.05 -11.19
C GLN A 324 -3.99 -8.34 -9.86
N VAL A 325 -2.91 -7.57 -9.79
CA VAL A 325 -2.75 -6.47 -8.84
C VAL A 325 -3.32 -5.24 -9.52
N SER A 326 -4.31 -4.62 -8.89
CA SER A 326 -5.03 -3.48 -9.44
C SER A 326 -4.86 -2.25 -8.57
N LEU A 327 -4.86 -1.08 -9.20
CA LEU A 327 -4.67 0.20 -8.53
C LEU A 327 -5.74 1.22 -8.97
N SER A 328 -6.35 1.91 -8.02
CA SER A 328 -7.09 3.14 -8.26
C SER A 328 -6.33 4.30 -7.63
N PHE A 329 -6.15 5.38 -8.39
CA PHE A 329 -5.35 6.53 -7.98
C PHE A 329 -6.10 7.82 -8.21
N THR A 330 -5.93 8.78 -7.30
CA THR A 330 -6.39 10.16 -7.47
C THR A 330 -5.32 11.13 -6.96
N ASP A 331 -5.03 12.19 -7.71
CA ASP A 331 -4.12 13.25 -7.29
C ASP A 331 -4.85 14.40 -6.55
N GLU A 332 -6.18 14.33 -6.48
CA GLU A 332 -7.07 15.28 -5.84
C GLU A 332 -8.25 14.54 -5.17
N LEU A 333 -8.04 14.07 -3.94
CA LEU A 333 -8.97 13.24 -3.18
C LEU A 333 -10.39 13.83 -3.03
N THR A 334 -10.53 15.16 -3.08
CA THR A 334 -11.83 15.85 -3.05
C THR A 334 -12.70 15.54 -4.27
N LYS A 335 -12.09 15.22 -5.42
CA LYS A 335 -12.79 14.73 -6.63
C LYS A 335 -13.14 13.23 -6.56
N GLY A 336 -12.62 12.52 -5.57
CA GLY A 336 -12.80 11.08 -5.41
C GLY A 336 -11.87 10.24 -6.28
N PHE A 337 -12.08 8.93 -6.23
CA PHE A 337 -11.36 7.96 -7.04
C PHE A 337 -12.09 7.72 -8.37
N PRO A 338 -11.36 7.48 -9.46
CA PRO A 338 -11.97 7.08 -10.73
C PRO A 338 -12.63 5.71 -10.62
N ALA A 339 -13.69 5.49 -11.40
CA ALA A 339 -14.35 4.18 -11.51
C ALA A 339 -13.49 3.14 -12.24
N ALA A 340 -12.53 3.60 -13.05
CA ALA A 340 -11.54 2.76 -13.70
C ALA A 340 -10.35 2.49 -12.77
N TYR A 341 -9.63 1.41 -13.04
CA TYR A 341 -8.42 1.04 -12.34
C TYR A 341 -7.31 0.71 -13.34
N ASP A 342 -6.09 0.72 -12.86
CA ASP A 342 -4.88 0.34 -13.58
C ASP A 342 -4.45 -1.08 -13.19
N THR A 343 -3.77 -1.78 -14.09
CA THR A 343 -3.23 -3.12 -13.86
C THR A 343 -1.74 -3.04 -13.59
N VAL A 344 -1.36 -3.18 -12.31
CA VAL A 344 0.03 -3.14 -11.86
C VAL A 344 0.78 -4.42 -12.23
N ALA A 345 0.12 -5.57 -12.16
CA ALA A 345 0.70 -6.86 -12.53
C ALA A 345 -0.39 -7.88 -12.83
N GLU A 346 -0.03 -8.91 -13.59
CA GLU A 346 -0.85 -10.09 -13.84
C GLU A 346 -0.05 -11.35 -13.44
N GLY A 347 -0.73 -12.44 -13.07
CA GLY A 347 -0.04 -13.70 -12.69
C GLY A 347 -0.75 -14.50 -11.60
N VAL A 348 0.00 -14.98 -10.61
CA VAL A 348 -0.57 -15.60 -9.39
C VAL A 348 -0.10 -14.82 -8.16
N MET A 349 -0.97 -13.97 -7.64
CA MET A 349 -0.70 -13.07 -6.53
C MET A 349 -1.80 -13.18 -5.49
N ILE A 350 -1.45 -13.04 -4.22
CA ILE A 350 -2.43 -13.12 -3.12
C ILE A 350 -2.58 -11.78 -2.41
N ASN A 351 -1.48 -11.11 -2.05
CA ASN A 351 -1.51 -9.87 -1.30
C ASN A 351 -0.62 -8.79 -1.95
N ALA A 352 -0.97 -7.53 -1.73
CA ALA A 352 -0.22 -6.36 -2.20
C ALA A 352 -0.30 -5.23 -1.17
N ASP A 353 0.66 -4.31 -1.20
CA ASP A 353 0.64 -3.08 -0.42
C ASP A 353 1.16 -1.90 -1.25
N VAL A 354 0.78 -0.69 -0.88
CA VAL A 354 1.09 0.53 -1.64
C VAL A 354 1.64 1.63 -0.75
N ALA A 355 2.61 2.38 -1.27
CA ALA A 355 3.09 3.62 -0.69
C ALA A 355 3.15 4.72 -1.75
N ILE A 356 2.99 5.97 -1.34
CA ILE A 356 3.01 7.13 -2.24
C ILE A 356 3.82 8.27 -1.63
N GLY A 357 4.71 8.86 -2.42
CA GLY A 357 5.60 9.93 -1.96
C GLY A 357 6.59 10.35 -3.04
N GLY A 358 7.13 11.55 -2.93
CA GLY A 358 8.12 12.06 -3.89
C GLY A 358 7.67 12.14 -5.35
N GLY A 359 6.35 12.12 -5.63
CA GLY A 359 5.82 12.04 -7.00
C GLY A 359 5.72 10.62 -7.57
N TYR A 360 5.95 9.59 -6.73
CA TYR A 360 5.91 8.19 -7.11
C TYR A 360 4.84 7.40 -6.34
N ILE A 361 4.31 6.39 -6.99
CA ILE A 361 3.51 5.31 -6.40
C ILE A 361 4.39 4.06 -6.41
N TYR A 362 4.50 3.40 -5.27
CA TYR A 362 5.27 2.18 -5.09
C TYR A 362 4.31 1.07 -4.71
N VAL A 363 4.32 -0.03 -5.46
CA VAL A 363 3.48 -1.20 -5.19
C VAL A 363 4.38 -2.41 -5.00
N VAL A 364 4.11 -3.16 -3.94
CA VAL A 364 4.72 -4.48 -3.70
C VAL A 364 3.65 -5.55 -3.66
N TRP A 365 3.97 -6.76 -4.11
CA TRP A 365 3.04 -7.89 -4.04
C TRP A 365 3.75 -9.22 -3.85
N GLU A 366 2.99 -10.17 -3.32
CA GLU A 366 3.35 -11.57 -3.19
C GLU A 366 3.17 -12.26 -4.54
N ASP A 367 4.26 -12.68 -5.19
CA ASP A 367 4.19 -13.46 -6.42
C ASP A 367 4.47 -14.94 -6.14
N HIS A 368 3.46 -15.79 -6.35
CA HIS A 368 3.56 -17.23 -6.08
C HIS A 368 4.33 -18.01 -7.15
N VAL A 369 4.43 -17.46 -8.37
CA VAL A 369 5.12 -18.13 -9.47
C VAL A 369 6.63 -18.11 -9.22
N THR A 370 7.18 -16.93 -8.94
CA THR A 370 8.61 -16.73 -8.66
C THR A 370 8.96 -16.96 -7.20
N ARG A 371 7.97 -16.96 -6.30
CA ARG A 371 8.12 -17.01 -4.83
C ARG A 371 8.96 -15.83 -4.31
N THR A 372 8.73 -14.65 -4.87
CA THR A 372 9.41 -13.41 -4.45
C THR A 372 8.39 -12.35 -4.07
N VAL A 373 8.81 -11.39 -3.23
CA VAL A 373 8.14 -10.09 -3.19
C VAL A 373 8.56 -9.34 -4.43
N MET A 374 7.59 -8.99 -5.26
CA MET A 374 7.80 -8.15 -6.43
C MET A 374 7.53 -6.70 -6.10
N PHE A 375 8.19 -5.80 -6.83
CA PHE A 375 8.07 -4.36 -6.68
C PHE A 375 7.86 -3.71 -8.04
N ARG A 376 7.02 -2.67 -8.08
CA ARG A 376 6.84 -1.80 -9.24
C ARG A 376 6.69 -0.36 -8.78
N ARG A 377 7.42 0.54 -9.46
CA ARG A 377 7.35 1.99 -9.25
C ARG A 377 6.63 2.62 -10.43
N GLY A 378 5.68 3.50 -10.11
CA GLY A 378 4.98 4.35 -11.07
C GLY A 378 5.20 5.83 -10.76
N VAL A 379 5.27 6.66 -11.79
CA VAL A 379 5.32 8.12 -11.64
C VAL A 379 3.92 8.69 -11.81
N TYR A 380 3.46 9.47 -10.84
CA TYR A 380 2.19 10.18 -10.94
C TYR A 380 2.45 11.68 -10.92
N TYR A 381 1.96 12.37 -11.95
CA TYR A 381 2.14 13.81 -12.07
C TYR A 381 0.90 14.51 -11.56
N ARG A 382 1.05 15.40 -10.56
CA ARG A 382 0.04 16.44 -10.32
C ARG A 382 0.10 17.39 -11.51
N LYS A 383 -0.98 17.47 -12.29
CA LYS A 383 -1.12 18.57 -13.26
C LYS A 383 -1.19 19.88 -12.49
N LYS A 384 -0.07 20.59 -12.33
CA LYS A 384 -0.15 22.05 -12.14
C LYS A 384 -0.77 22.61 -13.40
N ALA A 385 -1.73 23.52 -13.22
CA ALA A 385 -2.51 24.13 -14.30
C ALA A 385 -1.67 24.36 -15.57
N ALA A 386 -2.09 23.70 -16.66
CA ALA A 386 -1.60 23.87 -18.03
C ALA A 386 -0.16 24.40 -18.15
N VAL A 387 0.84 23.58 -17.86
CA VAL A 387 2.16 23.85 -18.45
C VAL A 387 2.09 23.39 -19.91
N GLU A 388 2.31 24.32 -20.83
CA GLU A 388 2.35 24.05 -22.27
C GLU A 388 3.27 22.87 -22.58
N ASN A 389 2.81 21.95 -23.44
CA ASN A 389 3.67 20.96 -24.07
C ASN A 389 4.78 21.73 -24.79
N THR A 390 6.02 21.59 -24.32
CA THR A 390 7.16 22.25 -24.95
C THR A 390 7.81 21.28 -25.91
N THR A 391 7.72 21.54 -27.22
CA THR A 391 8.49 20.77 -28.19
C THR A 391 9.96 21.11 -28.05
N ILE A 392 10.81 20.10 -27.86
CA ILE A 392 12.26 20.26 -27.80
C ILE A 392 12.92 19.60 -29.01
N PHE A 393 14.09 20.10 -29.38
CA PHE A 393 14.91 19.51 -30.44
C PHE A 393 15.87 18.50 -29.83
N ILE A 394 15.93 17.33 -30.45
CA ILE A 394 16.86 16.26 -30.11
C ILE A 394 17.72 15.92 -31.33
N ASN A 395 18.96 15.48 -31.07
CA ASN A 395 19.82 14.96 -32.13
C ASN A 395 19.27 13.62 -32.61
N GLN A 396 19.08 13.46 -33.92
CA GLN A 396 18.61 12.19 -34.45
C GLN A 396 19.72 11.12 -34.37
N PRO A 397 19.38 9.86 -34.05
CA PRO A 397 20.37 8.79 -33.99
C PRO A 397 20.98 8.55 -35.37
N GLN A 398 22.27 8.26 -35.40
CA GLN A 398 22.95 7.88 -36.64
C GLN A 398 22.62 6.44 -37.03
N LYS A 399 22.71 6.13 -38.32
CA LYS A 399 22.48 4.77 -38.83
C LYS A 399 23.44 3.78 -38.14
N GLY A 400 22.89 2.73 -37.53
CA GLY A 400 23.66 1.71 -36.80
C GLY A 400 24.01 2.08 -35.35
N GLN A 401 23.48 3.18 -34.82
CA GLN A 401 23.63 3.55 -33.42
C GLN A 401 22.77 2.64 -32.53
N LYS A 402 23.39 2.03 -31.52
CA LYS A 402 22.73 1.09 -30.59
C LYS A 402 21.88 1.79 -29.52
N HIS A 403 22.25 3.00 -29.14
CA HIS A 403 21.55 3.74 -28.09
C HIS A 403 21.42 5.22 -28.43
N PHE A 404 20.27 5.80 -28.15
CA PHE A 404 20.01 7.22 -28.20
C PHE A 404 19.92 7.81 -26.79
N SER A 405 20.22 9.10 -26.60
CA SER A 405 20.08 9.74 -25.30
C SER A 405 19.62 11.19 -25.42
N VAL A 406 18.67 11.57 -24.57
CA VAL A 406 18.27 12.96 -24.38
C VAL A 406 18.83 13.45 -23.05
N VAL A 407 19.59 14.54 -23.09
CA VAL A 407 20.08 15.20 -21.88
C VAL A 407 19.20 16.42 -21.60
N MET A 408 18.44 16.41 -20.50
CA MET A 408 17.58 17.50 -20.08
C MET A 408 17.60 17.66 -18.55
N PRO A 409 18.09 18.79 -18.01
CA PRO A 409 18.18 19.00 -16.58
C PRO A 409 16.85 18.84 -15.83
N GLY A 410 16.85 18.07 -14.76
CA GLY A 410 15.69 17.89 -13.87
C GLY A 410 14.58 17.00 -14.43
N ILE A 411 14.89 16.17 -15.42
CA ILE A 411 13.98 15.11 -15.91
C ILE A 411 13.83 13.99 -14.87
N VAL A 412 12.58 13.55 -14.66
CA VAL A 412 12.23 12.53 -13.65
C VAL A 412 11.57 11.28 -14.26
N SER A 413 11.09 11.35 -15.50
CA SER A 413 10.75 10.16 -16.29
C SER A 413 10.81 10.44 -17.80
N CYS A 414 10.86 9.37 -18.58
CA CYS A 414 10.93 9.40 -20.03
C CYS A 414 10.14 8.22 -20.63
N ALA A 415 9.43 8.46 -21.73
CA ALA A 415 8.70 7.43 -22.46
C ALA A 415 8.84 7.65 -23.96
N LEU A 416 8.74 6.55 -24.70
CA LEU A 416 8.69 6.52 -26.15
C LEU A 416 7.29 6.13 -26.59
N ILE A 417 6.75 6.83 -27.58
CA ILE A 417 5.40 6.59 -28.11
C ILE A 417 5.54 6.28 -29.59
N ASP A 418 5.02 5.13 -30.01
CA ASP A 418 4.99 4.71 -31.41
C ASP A 418 3.87 5.41 -32.21
N ALA A 419 3.85 5.18 -33.54
CA ALA A 419 2.86 5.77 -34.43
C ALA A 419 1.41 5.30 -34.20
N THR A 420 1.20 4.21 -33.46
CA THR A 420 -0.11 3.68 -33.07
C THR A 420 -0.60 4.21 -31.73
N GLY A 421 0.26 4.94 -31.00
CA GLY A 421 0.00 5.43 -29.66
C GLY A 421 0.40 4.45 -28.56
N GLY A 422 1.07 3.34 -28.90
CA GLY A 422 1.68 2.44 -27.93
C GLY A 422 2.82 3.15 -27.20
N GLN A 423 2.80 3.11 -25.87
CA GLN A 423 3.78 3.79 -25.02
C GLN A 423 4.71 2.76 -24.37
N GLN A 424 6.01 2.90 -24.60
CA GLN A 424 7.06 2.15 -23.93
C GLN A 424 7.80 3.12 -22.99
N GLU A 425 7.81 2.84 -21.68
CA GLU A 425 8.62 3.63 -20.75
C GLU A 425 10.09 3.27 -20.87
N LEU A 426 10.96 4.28 -20.83
CA LEU A 426 12.39 4.13 -21.09
C LEU A 426 13.16 4.24 -19.78
N ASP A 427 14.21 3.44 -19.63
CA ASP A 427 15.09 3.51 -18.47
C ASP A 427 15.80 4.86 -18.44
N LEU A 428 15.54 5.63 -17.37
CA LEU A 428 16.47 6.67 -16.96
C LEU A 428 17.73 5.98 -16.46
N SER A 429 18.90 6.34 -16.99
CA SER A 429 20.16 5.78 -16.51
C SER A 429 20.38 6.20 -15.06
N TYR A 430 20.15 5.27 -14.14
CA TYR A 430 20.60 5.37 -12.75
C TYR A 430 22.03 4.77 -12.64
N PRO A 431 22.95 5.30 -11.80
CA PRO A 431 22.83 6.43 -10.87
C PRO A 431 23.42 7.73 -11.44
N LYS A 432 23.03 8.84 -10.80
CA LYS A 432 23.79 10.11 -10.73
C LYS A 432 23.60 11.18 -11.80
N ASN A 433 22.57 11.14 -12.63
CA ASN A 433 22.12 12.36 -13.33
C ASN A 433 20.61 12.26 -13.59
N ASN A 434 19.79 13.05 -12.88
CA ASN A 434 18.37 13.29 -13.18
C ASN A 434 18.19 14.08 -14.48
N ASP A 435 19.09 13.86 -15.44
CA ASP A 435 19.30 14.73 -16.58
C ASP A 435 19.44 13.91 -17.86
N VAL A 436 19.41 12.56 -17.85
CA VAL A 436 19.63 11.74 -19.05
C VAL A 436 18.57 10.65 -19.21
N CYS A 437 17.79 10.73 -20.29
CA CYS A 437 16.97 9.62 -20.78
C CYS A 437 17.74 8.83 -21.83
N LYS A 438 17.85 7.50 -21.69
CA LYS A 438 18.55 6.63 -22.64
C LYS A 438 17.55 5.67 -23.30
N VAL A 439 17.68 5.49 -24.61
CA VAL A 439 16.81 4.65 -25.45
C VAL A 439 17.66 3.60 -26.12
N ASP A 440 17.33 2.32 -25.94
CA ASP A 440 17.90 1.23 -26.72
C ASP A 440 17.21 1.15 -28.08
N LEU A 441 17.99 1.08 -29.16
CA LEU A 441 17.50 1.07 -30.53
C LEU A 441 17.65 -0.30 -31.21
N GLU A 442 18.27 -1.30 -30.56
CA GLU A 442 18.66 -2.57 -31.20
C GLU A 442 17.46 -3.38 -31.73
N ASP A 443 16.32 -3.33 -31.03
CA ASP A 443 15.11 -4.08 -31.36
C ASP A 443 13.97 -3.21 -31.93
N MET A 444 14.27 -1.96 -32.32
CA MET A 444 13.27 -1.00 -32.76
C MET A 444 13.04 -1.03 -34.27
N GLU A 445 11.77 -1.05 -34.70
CA GLU A 445 11.44 -0.94 -36.13
C GLU A 445 11.72 0.48 -36.66
N PRO A 446 12.20 0.62 -37.91
CA PRO A 446 12.33 1.93 -38.56
C PRO A 446 11.00 2.68 -38.58
N GLY A 447 11.01 3.93 -38.15
CA GLY A 447 9.78 4.70 -37.98
C GLY A 447 9.96 6.01 -37.23
N THR A 448 8.85 6.72 -37.06
CA THR A 448 8.78 7.95 -36.27
C THR A 448 8.18 7.64 -34.89
N TYR A 449 8.89 8.06 -33.86
CA TYR A 449 8.51 7.90 -32.46
C TYR A 449 8.47 9.27 -31.78
N THR A 450 7.58 9.42 -30.80
CA THR A 450 7.57 10.60 -29.93
C THR A 450 8.25 10.26 -28.62
N VAL A 451 9.37 10.93 -28.34
CA VAL A 451 9.98 10.93 -27.00
C VAL A 451 9.22 11.93 -26.15
N LYS A 452 8.71 11.48 -25.01
CA LYS A 452 8.01 12.28 -24.02
C LYS A 452 8.81 12.30 -22.73
N LEU A 453 9.08 13.49 -22.22
CA LEU A 453 9.91 13.73 -21.04
C LEU A 453 9.10 14.53 -20.02
N TRP A 454 9.37 14.28 -18.75
CA TRP A 454 8.74 15.02 -17.66
C TRP A 454 9.80 15.53 -16.71
N ASP A 455 9.75 16.82 -16.37
CA ASP A 455 10.61 17.38 -15.32
C ASP A 455 9.98 17.29 -13.92
N LYS A 456 10.81 17.55 -12.90
CA LYS A 456 10.43 17.61 -11.49
C LYS A 456 9.33 18.64 -11.17
N ASP A 457 9.11 19.62 -12.05
CA ASP A 457 8.14 20.71 -11.89
C ASP A 457 6.83 20.42 -12.63
N GLY A 458 6.71 19.25 -13.28
CA GLY A 458 5.53 18.76 -14.00
C GLY A 458 5.42 19.27 -15.43
N ARG A 459 6.48 19.86 -15.99
CA ARG A 459 6.50 20.28 -17.39
C ARG A 459 6.70 19.08 -18.30
N VAL A 460 5.94 19.05 -19.39
CA VAL A 460 6.02 17.99 -20.40
C VAL A 460 6.78 18.52 -21.61
N TYR A 461 7.80 17.77 -22.00
CA TYR A 461 8.56 18.03 -23.20
C TYR A 461 8.36 16.89 -24.19
N THR A 462 8.18 17.24 -25.46
CA THR A 462 8.03 16.26 -26.54
C THR A 462 9.06 16.48 -27.61
N ALA A 463 9.63 15.40 -28.13
CA ALA A 463 10.55 15.44 -29.25
C ALA A 463 10.22 14.32 -30.23
N GLN A 464 10.46 14.56 -31.52
CA GLN A 464 10.33 13.53 -32.56
C GLN A 464 11.67 12.81 -32.74
N LEU A 465 11.62 11.48 -32.71
CA LEU A 465 12.75 10.58 -32.93
C LEU A 465 12.48 9.78 -34.21
N GLU A 466 13.40 9.86 -35.17
CA GLU A 466 13.35 9.13 -36.43
C GLU A 466 14.40 8.01 -36.40
N ILE A 467 13.95 6.76 -36.50
CA ILE A 467 14.82 5.57 -36.59
C ILE A 467 14.85 5.12 -38.05
N LYS A 468 16.05 4.96 -38.60
CA LYS A 468 16.32 4.73 -40.04
C LYS A 468 16.91 3.37 -40.35
#